data_AF-A0A2V5J255-F1
#
_entry.id   AF-A0A2V5J255-F1
#
_cell.length_a   1.000
_cell.length_b   1.000
_cell.length_c   1.000
_cell.angle_alpha   90.00
_cell.angle_beta   90.00
_cell.angle_gamma   90.00
#
_symmetry.space_group_name_H-M   'P 1'
#
loop_
_entity.id
_entity.type
_entity.pdbx_description
1 polymer ?
#
loop_
_entity_poly.entity_id
_entity_poly.type
_entity_poly.pdbx_seq_one_letter_code
_entity_poly.pdbx_strand_id
1 'polypeptide(L)'
;MKILLAGILGGIVMFIWTSIAHMALPLGEAGIREIPNESAALSTMQSNIGENTGLYIFPGLGVSKDASRQEKSEAMKHMSEKMAANPSGILMYHAPGRPFALGKSLGIEFGTELLESILVVFLLAQTRIGSFPGRVGFVLVAGILAAISTNVSYWNWYGFPCVYTVSYMLIQIVGFLLVGIVAALVLPKRTPAI
;
A
#
# COMPACT_ATOMS: atom_id res chain seq x y z
N MET A 1 -19.95 -1.10 -22.65
CA MET A 1 -18.63 -0.99 -23.33
C MET A 1 -17.82 0.25 -22.90
N LYS A 2 -18.36 1.47 -22.96
CA LYS A 2 -17.58 2.70 -22.63
C LYS A 2 -17.04 2.75 -21.19
N ILE A 3 -17.77 2.20 -20.21
CA ILE A 3 -17.32 2.10 -18.81
C ILE A 3 -16.08 1.19 -18.71
N LEU A 4 -16.15 0.01 -19.31
CA LEU A 4 -15.03 -0.94 -19.33
C LEU A 4 -13.82 -0.37 -20.09
N LEU A 5 -14.04 0.29 -21.23
CA LEU A 5 -12.97 0.95 -21.97
C LEU A 5 -12.30 2.06 -21.13
N ALA A 6 -13.09 2.91 -20.46
CA ALA A 6 -12.56 3.95 -19.58
C ALA A 6 -11.76 3.36 -18.42
N GLY A 7 -12.24 2.27 -17.80
CA GLY A 7 -11.52 1.53 -16.77
C GLY A 7 -10.20 0.95 -17.28
N ILE A 8 -10.19 0.30 -18.45
CA ILE A 8 -8.97 -0.28 -19.03
C ILE A 8 -7.93 0.80 -19.35
N LEU A 9 -8.33 1.86 -20.04
CA LEU A 9 -7.43 2.97 -20.37
C LEU A 9 -6.93 3.67 -19.10
N GLY A 10 -7.79 3.83 -18.09
CA GLY A 10 -7.41 4.38 -16.80
C GLY A 10 -6.34 3.52 -16.11
N GLY A 11 -6.51 2.20 -16.12
CA GLY A 11 -5.54 1.26 -15.52
C GLY A 11 -4.19 1.29 -16.22
N ILE A 12 -4.18 1.37 -17.56
CA ILE A 12 -2.93 1.53 -18.34
C ILE A 12 -2.21 2.82 -17.96
N VAL A 13 -2.94 3.94 -17.86
CA VAL A 13 -2.34 5.24 -17.49
C VAL A 13 -1.84 5.22 -16.04
N MET A 14 -2.58 4.59 -15.13
CA MET A 14 -2.16 4.39 -13.74
C MET A 14 -0.85 3.60 -13.68
N PHE A 15 -0.73 2.49 -14.41
CA PHE A 15 0.48 1.67 -14.47
C PHE A 15 1.69 2.40 -15.04
N ILE A 16 1.49 3.22 -16.07
CA ILE A 16 2.55 4.06 -16.62
C ILE A 16 3.01 5.06 -15.55
N TRP A 17 2.08 5.68 -14.84
CA TRP A 17 2.40 6.62 -13.77
C TRP A 17 3.15 5.96 -12.61
N THR A 18 2.65 4.83 -12.10
CA THR A 18 3.30 4.13 -10.99
C THR A 18 4.68 3.61 -11.39
N SER A 19 4.86 3.17 -12.63
CA SER A 19 6.17 2.83 -13.20
C SER A 19 7.12 4.03 -13.20
N ILE A 20 6.67 5.20 -13.69
CA ILE A 20 7.47 6.44 -13.65
C ILE A 20 7.82 6.80 -12.21
N ALA A 21 6.86 6.71 -11.29
CA ALA A 21 7.07 7.09 -9.91
C ALA A 21 8.04 6.18 -9.15
N HIS A 22 8.13 4.90 -9.52
CA HIS A 22 9.08 3.96 -8.93
C HIS A 22 10.45 3.96 -9.61
N MET A 23 10.50 4.15 -10.93
CA MET A 23 11.73 3.95 -11.71
C MET A 23 12.44 5.25 -12.10
N ALA A 24 11.69 6.34 -12.28
CA ALA A 24 12.23 7.61 -12.72
C ALA A 24 12.17 8.70 -11.64
N LEU A 25 11.33 8.52 -10.61
CA LEU A 25 11.27 9.38 -9.44
C LEU A 25 11.79 8.62 -8.20
N PRO A 26 12.35 9.30 -7.20
CA PRO A 26 12.82 8.66 -5.97
C PRO A 26 11.67 8.28 -5.02
N LEU A 27 10.43 8.20 -5.50
CA LEU A 27 9.25 7.96 -4.66
C LEU A 27 9.13 6.50 -4.23
N GLY A 28 9.53 5.56 -5.09
CA GLY A 28 9.47 4.12 -4.79
C GLY A 28 10.47 3.66 -3.72
N GLU A 29 11.56 4.38 -3.53
CA GLU A 29 12.59 4.08 -2.54
C GLU A 29 12.60 5.05 -1.34
N ALA A 30 11.68 6.01 -1.34
CA ALA A 30 11.60 7.04 -0.31
C ALA A 30 11.44 6.45 1.08
N GLY A 31 12.40 6.72 1.97
CA GLY A 31 12.38 6.23 3.35
C GLY A 31 12.83 4.78 3.54
N ILE A 32 13.22 4.08 2.46
CA ILE A 32 13.85 2.76 2.51
C ILE A 32 15.36 2.93 2.71
N ARG A 33 15.97 2.07 3.52
CA ARG A 33 17.41 2.05 3.78
C ARG A 33 17.91 0.62 3.87
N GLU A 34 19.13 0.40 3.41
CA GLU A 34 19.85 -0.85 3.65
C GLU A 34 20.19 -1.00 5.14
N ILE A 35 20.25 -2.25 5.61
CA ILE A 35 20.62 -2.55 6.99
C ILE A 35 22.13 -2.31 7.15
N PRO A 36 22.57 -1.45 8.10
CA PRO A 36 23.99 -1.31 8.39
C PRO A 36 24.59 -2.63 8.89
N ASN A 37 25.79 -2.98 8.43
CA ASN A 37 26.44 -4.27 8.75
C ASN A 37 25.56 -5.49 8.38
N GLU A 38 24.98 -5.44 7.17
CA GLU A 38 23.96 -6.38 6.70
C GLU A 38 24.37 -7.85 6.85
N SER A 39 25.60 -8.22 6.48
CA SER A 39 26.03 -9.63 6.55
C SER A 39 25.95 -10.22 7.95
N ALA A 40 26.36 -9.47 8.98
CA ALA A 40 26.27 -9.91 10.36
C ALA A 40 24.81 -9.95 10.85
N ALA A 41 24.00 -8.96 10.46
CA ALA A 41 22.59 -8.91 10.80
C ALA A 41 21.81 -10.08 10.18
N LEU A 42 22.02 -10.36 8.89
CA LEU A 42 21.41 -11.49 8.16
C LEU A 42 21.82 -12.84 8.76
N SER A 43 23.11 -13.03 9.07
CA SER A 43 23.57 -14.27 9.72
C SER A 43 22.87 -14.48 11.07
N THR A 44 22.77 -13.43 11.90
CA THR A 44 22.08 -13.50 13.19
C THR A 44 20.58 -13.81 13.02
N MET A 45 19.91 -13.16 12.06
CA MET A 45 18.51 -13.43 11.76
C MET A 45 18.31 -14.87 11.29
N GLN A 46 19.15 -15.39 10.40
CA GLN A 46 19.06 -16.76 9.91
C GLN A 46 19.27 -17.77 11.04
N SER A 47 20.25 -17.55 11.94
CA SER A 47 20.51 -18.45 13.07
C SER A 47 19.38 -18.47 14.11
N ASN A 48 18.65 -17.36 14.29
CA ASN A 48 17.62 -17.25 15.34
C ASN A 48 16.18 -17.45 14.83
N ILE A 49 15.88 -17.01 13.60
CA ILE A 49 14.54 -17.14 12.98
C ILE A 49 14.49 -18.40 12.12
N GLY A 50 15.59 -18.81 11.48
CA GLY A 50 15.67 -20.02 10.68
C GLY A 50 14.73 -20.01 9.48
N GLU A 51 14.01 -21.12 9.28
CA GLU A 51 13.06 -21.31 8.18
C GLU A 51 11.68 -20.66 8.44
N ASN A 52 11.49 -19.98 9.58
CA ASN A 52 10.21 -19.42 9.98
C ASN A 52 9.90 -18.12 9.22
N THR A 53 9.54 -18.23 7.94
CA THR A 53 9.04 -17.09 7.14
C THR A 53 7.77 -16.50 7.77
N GLY A 54 7.69 -15.18 7.89
CA GLY A 54 6.51 -14.53 8.46
C GLY A 54 6.67 -13.05 8.77
N LEU A 55 5.60 -12.48 9.32
CA LEU A 55 5.56 -11.12 9.85
C LEU A 55 5.77 -11.17 11.36
N TYR A 56 6.81 -10.49 11.83
CA TYR A 56 7.19 -10.42 13.23
C TYR A 56 6.93 -9.01 13.78
N ILE A 57 6.52 -8.93 15.04
CA ILE A 57 6.51 -7.69 15.81
C ILE A 57 7.52 -7.83 16.95
N PHE A 58 8.29 -6.78 17.20
CA PHE A 58 9.29 -6.77 18.26
C PHE A 58 9.30 -5.45 19.04
N PRO A 59 9.62 -5.47 20.34
CA PRO A 59 9.64 -6.67 21.17
C PRO A 59 8.23 -7.28 21.27
N GLY A 60 8.11 -8.60 21.30
CA GLY A 60 6.82 -9.28 21.51
C GLY A 60 6.40 -9.26 22.99
N LEU A 61 5.16 -9.64 23.27
CA LEU A 61 4.63 -9.75 24.66
C LEU A 61 5.45 -10.69 25.55
N GLY A 62 6.16 -11.67 24.98
CA GLY A 62 7.01 -12.60 25.73
C GLY A 62 6.23 -13.64 26.54
N VAL A 63 4.95 -13.85 26.23
CA VAL A 63 4.12 -14.90 26.82
C VAL A 63 3.86 -16.03 25.81
N SER A 64 3.55 -17.23 26.31
CA SER A 64 3.20 -18.37 25.45
C SER A 64 1.90 -18.12 24.68
N LYS A 65 1.68 -18.86 23.58
CA LYS A 65 0.44 -18.78 22.81
C LYS A 65 -0.80 -19.10 23.67
N ASP A 66 -0.64 -20.07 24.57
CA ASP A 66 -1.68 -20.56 25.48
C ASP A 66 -1.81 -19.74 26.77
N ALA A 67 -1.07 -18.63 26.90
CA ALA A 67 -1.14 -17.79 28.08
C ALA A 67 -2.56 -17.28 28.34
N SER A 68 -2.95 -17.32 29.61
CA SER A 68 -4.22 -16.84 30.12
C SER A 68 -4.40 -15.34 29.84
N ARG A 69 -5.66 -14.87 29.90
CA ARG A 69 -5.95 -13.43 29.77
C ARG A 69 -5.23 -12.61 30.83
N GLN A 70 -5.08 -13.15 32.04
CA GLN A 70 -4.41 -12.48 33.14
C GLN A 70 -2.92 -12.32 32.88
N GLU A 71 -2.23 -13.37 32.43
CA GLU A 71 -0.81 -13.30 32.05
C GLU A 71 -0.57 -12.32 30.90
N LYS A 72 -1.44 -12.32 29.88
CA LYS A 72 -1.39 -11.33 28.79
C LYS A 72 -1.59 -9.90 29.28
N SER A 73 -2.51 -9.70 30.22
CA SER A 73 -2.77 -8.38 30.79
C SER A 73 -1.61 -7.89 31.65
N GLU A 74 -0.97 -8.75 32.45
CA GLU A 74 0.21 -8.39 33.23
C GLU A 74 1.40 -8.05 32.32
N ALA A 75 1.66 -8.87 31.29
CA ALA A 75 2.71 -8.59 30.32
C ALA A 75 2.50 -7.25 29.58
N MET A 76 1.24 -6.88 29.31
CA MET A 76 0.91 -5.62 28.65
C MET A 76 1.23 -4.39 29.51
N LYS A 77 1.17 -4.49 30.85
CA LYS A 77 1.51 -3.37 31.75
C LYS A 77 2.98 -2.93 31.59
N HIS A 78 3.86 -3.89 31.32
CA HIS A 78 5.30 -3.64 31.14
C HIS A 78 5.71 -3.41 29.68
N MET A 79 4.77 -3.47 28.74
CA MET A 79 5.08 -3.38 27.31
C MET A 79 5.67 -2.01 26.93
N SER A 80 5.17 -0.93 27.54
CA SER A 80 5.66 0.43 27.31
C SER A 80 7.14 0.56 27.72
N GLU A 81 7.50 0.09 28.92
CA GLU A 81 8.89 0.08 29.41
C GLU A 81 9.79 -0.76 28.51
N LYS A 82 9.30 -1.94 28.07
CA LYS A 82 10.02 -2.83 27.17
C LYS A 82 10.28 -2.18 25.80
N MET A 83 9.29 -1.49 25.24
CA MET A 83 9.43 -0.75 23.98
C MET A 83 10.39 0.44 24.12
N ALA A 84 10.40 1.12 25.26
CA ALA A 84 11.32 2.23 25.52
C ALA A 84 12.78 1.77 25.67
N ALA A 85 13.00 0.57 26.23
CA ALA A 85 14.33 0.05 26.51
C ALA A 85 14.95 -0.76 25.35
N ASN A 86 14.18 -1.13 24.32
CA ASN A 86 14.63 -2.03 23.24
C ASN A 86 14.26 -1.47 21.86
N PRO A 87 14.99 -1.86 20.80
CA PRO A 87 14.51 -1.67 19.43
C PRO A 87 13.11 -2.25 19.26
N SER A 88 12.26 -1.55 18.51
CA SER A 88 10.90 -1.98 18.24
C SER A 88 10.52 -1.77 16.78
N GLY A 89 9.55 -2.55 16.31
CA GLY A 89 9.04 -2.46 14.95
C GLY A 89 8.37 -3.73 14.46
N ILE A 90 8.17 -3.78 13.14
CA ILE A 90 7.73 -4.98 12.43
C ILE A 90 8.82 -5.44 11.46
N LEU A 91 8.94 -6.76 11.29
CA LEU A 91 9.90 -7.37 10.39
C LEU A 91 9.17 -8.37 9.49
N MET A 92 9.19 -8.11 8.18
CA MET A 92 8.83 -9.11 7.18
C MET A 92 10.07 -9.95 6.89
N TYR A 93 10.09 -11.20 7.35
CA TYR A 93 11.21 -12.11 7.15
C TYR A 93 10.83 -13.22 6.17
N HIS A 94 11.70 -13.43 5.17
CA HIS A 94 11.64 -14.57 4.26
C HIS A 94 12.91 -15.39 4.42
N ALA A 95 12.74 -16.70 4.63
CA ALA A 95 13.87 -17.61 4.69
C ALA A 95 14.64 -17.64 3.35
N PRO A 96 15.94 -17.97 3.36
CA PRO A 96 16.75 -18.07 2.15
C PRO A 96 16.12 -18.98 1.08
N GLY A 97 16.38 -18.67 -0.19
CA GLY A 97 15.91 -19.47 -1.32
C GLY A 97 14.57 -19.02 -1.93
N ARG A 98 13.95 -17.94 -1.43
CA ARG A 98 12.79 -17.32 -2.09
C ARG A 98 13.20 -16.68 -3.42
N PRO A 99 12.69 -17.16 -4.58
CA PRO A 99 13.00 -16.54 -5.86
C PRO A 99 12.32 -15.17 -5.99
N PHE A 100 13.05 -14.18 -6.52
CA PHE A 100 12.45 -12.93 -6.98
C PHE A 100 12.14 -13.02 -8.48
N ALA A 101 10.84 -12.93 -8.81
CA ALA A 101 10.36 -13.03 -10.19
C ALA A 101 9.73 -11.70 -10.61
N LEU A 102 10.56 -10.79 -11.15
CA LEU A 102 10.14 -9.43 -11.53
C LEU A 102 8.90 -9.41 -12.42
N GLY A 103 8.86 -10.24 -13.47
CA GLY A 103 7.72 -10.29 -14.41
C GLY A 103 6.40 -10.70 -13.74
N LYS A 104 6.44 -11.57 -12.74
CA LYS A 104 5.25 -11.93 -11.95
C LYS A 104 4.78 -10.74 -11.12
N SER A 105 5.68 -10.03 -10.45
CA SER A 105 5.36 -8.85 -9.66
C SER A 105 4.71 -7.75 -10.52
N LEU A 106 5.29 -7.47 -11.69
CA LEU A 106 4.75 -6.48 -12.64
C LEU A 106 3.36 -6.89 -13.15
N GLY A 107 3.14 -8.18 -13.43
CA GLY A 107 1.83 -8.67 -13.87
C GLY A 107 0.75 -8.56 -12.79
N ILE A 108 1.11 -8.79 -11.52
CA ILE A 108 0.20 -8.59 -10.38
C ILE A 108 -0.12 -7.12 -10.21
N GLU A 109 0.89 -6.24 -10.28
CA GLU A 109 0.70 -4.79 -10.15
C GLU A 109 -0.25 -4.27 -11.24
N PHE A 110 0.07 -4.55 -12.51
CA PHE A 110 -0.77 -4.13 -13.64
C PHE A 110 -2.20 -4.66 -13.52
N GLY A 111 -2.37 -5.94 -13.14
CA GLY A 111 -3.69 -6.54 -12.94
C GLY A 111 -4.48 -5.88 -11.80
N THR A 112 -3.80 -5.44 -10.75
CA THR A 112 -4.41 -4.79 -9.58
C THR A 112 -4.87 -3.38 -9.93
N GLU A 113 -4.02 -2.57 -10.55
CA GLU A 113 -4.38 -1.21 -10.99
C GLU A 113 -5.47 -1.20 -12.07
N LEU A 114 -5.45 -2.20 -12.97
CA LEU A 114 -6.52 -2.40 -13.93
C LEU A 114 -7.86 -2.66 -13.23
N LEU A 115 -7.85 -3.50 -12.20
CA LEU A 115 -9.04 -3.79 -11.39
C LEU A 115 -9.49 -2.55 -10.62
N GLU A 116 -8.59 -1.83 -9.95
CA GLU A 116 -8.89 -0.60 -9.22
C GLU A 116 -9.55 0.46 -10.12
N SER A 117 -8.97 0.69 -11.30
CA SER A 117 -9.50 1.63 -12.29
C SER A 117 -10.89 1.21 -12.79
N ILE A 118 -11.09 -0.08 -13.11
CA ILE A 118 -12.41 -0.58 -13.53
C ILE A 118 -13.44 -0.40 -12.42
N LEU A 119 -13.09 -0.74 -11.16
CA LEU A 119 -13.99 -0.62 -10.02
C LEU A 119 -14.38 0.84 -9.76
N VAL A 120 -13.43 1.77 -9.74
CA VAL A 120 -13.75 3.18 -9.47
C VAL A 120 -14.55 3.82 -10.61
N VAL A 121 -14.27 3.46 -11.87
CA VAL A 121 -15.07 3.91 -13.02
C VAL A 121 -16.47 3.28 -13.00
N PHE A 122 -16.60 2.03 -12.55
CA PHE A 122 -17.90 1.40 -12.32
C PHE A 122 -18.70 2.13 -11.25
N LEU A 123 -18.08 2.47 -10.11
CA LEU A 123 -18.70 3.26 -9.05
C LEU A 123 -19.12 4.65 -9.55
N LEU A 124 -18.26 5.32 -10.30
CA LEU A 124 -18.58 6.62 -10.91
C LEU A 124 -19.81 6.52 -11.83
N ALA A 125 -19.94 5.43 -12.58
CA ALA A 125 -21.08 5.21 -13.49
C ALA A 125 -22.42 5.04 -12.76
N GLN A 126 -22.41 4.60 -11.49
CA GLN A 126 -23.59 4.51 -10.63
C GLN A 126 -24.08 5.88 -10.12
N THR A 127 -23.26 6.93 -10.26
CA THR A 127 -23.64 8.29 -9.85
C THR A 127 -24.37 9.04 -10.97
N ARG A 128 -24.91 10.23 -10.67
CA ARG A 128 -25.42 11.19 -11.69
C ARG A 128 -24.36 12.20 -12.16
N ILE A 129 -23.10 12.02 -11.80
CA ILE A 129 -22.03 12.98 -12.07
C ILE A 129 -21.68 13.00 -13.56
N GLY A 130 -22.09 14.08 -14.24
CA GLY A 130 -21.91 14.27 -15.68
C GLY A 130 -20.79 15.24 -16.07
N SER A 131 -20.40 16.14 -15.17
CA SER A 131 -19.39 17.17 -15.44
C SER A 131 -17.97 16.60 -15.39
N PHE A 132 -17.07 17.13 -16.23
CA PHE A 132 -15.66 16.77 -16.22
C PHE A 132 -15.02 16.91 -14.82
N PRO A 133 -15.07 18.10 -14.16
CA PRO A 133 -14.46 18.26 -12.83
C PRO A 133 -15.14 17.38 -11.78
N GLY A 134 -16.44 17.10 -11.89
CA GLY A 134 -17.14 16.21 -10.97
C GLY A 134 -16.63 14.76 -11.07
N ARG A 135 -16.38 14.27 -12.28
CA ARG A 135 -15.85 12.92 -12.51
C ARG A 135 -14.42 12.77 -11.99
N VAL A 136 -13.57 13.75 -12.30
CA VAL A 136 -12.19 13.80 -11.80
C VAL A 136 -12.19 13.85 -10.27
N GLY A 137 -13.00 14.74 -9.69
CA GLY A 137 -13.11 14.89 -8.23
C GLY A 137 -13.61 13.62 -7.54
N PHE A 138 -14.61 12.94 -8.08
CA PHE A 138 -15.10 11.68 -7.53
C PHE A 138 -14.00 10.61 -7.47
N VAL A 139 -13.28 10.41 -8.57
CA VAL A 139 -12.22 9.39 -8.64
C VAL A 139 -11.03 9.79 -7.77
N LEU A 140 -10.67 11.08 -7.71
CA LEU A 140 -9.63 11.59 -6.81
C LEU A 140 -9.96 11.31 -5.34
N VAL A 141 -11.19 11.61 -4.89
CA VAL A 141 -11.61 11.34 -3.52
C VAL A 141 -11.61 9.85 -3.22
N ALA A 142 -12.01 9.00 -4.16
CA ALA A 142 -11.88 7.54 -4.02
C ALA A 142 -10.41 7.11 -3.87
N GLY A 143 -9.49 7.72 -4.63
CA GLY A 143 -8.05 7.49 -4.47
C GLY A 143 -7.49 7.93 -3.13
N ILE A 144 -7.94 9.08 -2.61
CA ILE A 144 -7.58 9.55 -1.26
C ILE A 144 -8.09 8.55 -0.21
N LEU A 145 -9.35 8.12 -0.32
CA LEU A 145 -9.94 7.13 0.57
C LEU A 145 -9.13 5.83 0.57
N ALA A 146 -8.77 5.32 -0.61
CA ALA A 146 -7.94 4.14 -0.75
C ALA A 146 -6.55 4.34 -0.12
N ALA A 147 -5.90 5.47 -0.39
CA ALA A 147 -4.57 5.79 0.12
C ALA A 147 -4.51 5.87 1.64
N ILE A 148 -5.47 6.54 2.29
CA ILE A 148 -5.46 6.69 3.75
C ILE A 148 -5.86 5.40 4.49
N SER A 149 -6.64 4.52 3.84
CA SER A 149 -7.19 3.32 4.48
C SER A 149 -6.11 2.40 5.06
N THR A 150 -4.95 2.33 4.40
CA THR A 150 -3.82 1.50 4.85
C THR A 150 -2.62 2.32 5.28
N ASN A 151 -2.19 3.32 4.49
CA ASN A 151 -0.93 4.03 4.73
C ASN A 151 -0.93 4.76 6.09
N VAL A 152 -2.03 5.43 6.44
CA VAL A 152 -2.14 6.17 7.71
C VAL A 152 -2.15 5.20 8.90
N SER A 153 -2.87 4.09 8.78
CA SER A 153 -2.89 3.05 9.81
C SER A 153 -1.50 2.46 10.04
N TYR A 154 -0.74 2.19 8.98
CA TYR A 154 0.61 1.61 9.11
C TYR A 154 1.61 2.61 9.69
N TRP A 155 1.52 3.87 9.29
CA TRP A 155 2.28 4.96 9.90
C TRP A 155 1.99 5.08 11.41
N ASN A 156 0.71 5.08 11.79
CA ASN A 156 0.29 5.24 13.19
C ASN A 156 0.61 4.03 14.08
N TRP A 157 0.32 2.82 13.60
CA TRP A 157 0.40 1.60 14.42
C TRP A 157 1.75 0.89 14.35
N TYR A 158 2.46 1.00 13.23
CA TYR A 158 3.69 0.26 12.99
C TYR A 158 4.91 1.15 12.78
N GLY A 159 4.75 2.48 12.79
CA GLY A 159 5.86 3.42 12.75
C GLY A 159 6.57 3.50 11.40
N PHE A 160 5.85 3.26 10.28
CA PHE A 160 6.41 3.45 8.95
C PHE A 160 6.97 4.89 8.80
N PRO A 161 8.09 5.11 8.07
CA PRO A 161 8.64 6.46 7.93
C PRO A 161 7.65 7.41 7.25
N CYS A 162 7.51 8.64 7.77
CA CYS A 162 6.59 9.64 7.21
C CYS A 162 6.84 9.89 5.71
N VAL A 163 8.12 9.97 5.30
CA VAL A 163 8.49 10.17 3.89
C VAL A 163 8.07 8.99 3.00
N TYR A 164 8.16 7.75 3.50
CA TYR A 164 7.68 6.56 2.80
C TYR A 164 6.15 6.63 2.66
N THR A 165 5.45 6.86 3.76
CA THR A 165 3.99 6.92 3.81
C THR A 165 3.45 7.99 2.84
N VAL A 166 3.99 9.21 2.89
CA VAL A 166 3.55 10.30 2.02
C VAL A 166 3.87 10.01 0.55
N SER A 167 5.03 9.42 0.24
CA SER A 167 5.41 9.10 -1.14
C SER A 167 4.46 8.05 -1.75
N TYR A 168 4.17 6.98 -1.03
CA TYR A 168 3.24 5.95 -1.50
C TYR A 168 1.80 6.46 -1.61
N MET A 169 1.34 7.28 -0.66
CA MET A 169 0.05 7.95 -0.78
C MET A 169 -0.01 8.86 -2.00
N LEU A 170 1.05 9.62 -2.29
CA LEU A 170 1.13 10.49 -3.45
C LEU A 170 1.07 9.69 -4.76
N ILE A 171 1.82 8.59 -4.85
CA ILE A 171 1.80 7.67 -6.00
C ILE A 171 0.35 7.22 -6.27
N GLN A 172 -0.34 6.73 -5.24
CA GLN A 172 -1.71 6.23 -5.36
C GLN A 172 -2.70 7.35 -5.73
N ILE A 173 -2.68 8.48 -5.02
CA ILE A 173 -3.59 9.61 -5.24
C ILE A 173 -3.44 10.16 -6.66
N VAL A 174 -2.21 10.32 -7.16
CA VAL A 174 -1.97 10.79 -8.54
C VAL A 174 -2.41 9.74 -9.56
N GLY A 175 -2.23 8.44 -9.29
CA GLY A 175 -2.76 7.38 -10.13
C GLY A 175 -4.28 7.50 -10.31
N PHE A 176 -5.02 7.66 -9.21
CA PHE A 176 -6.47 7.86 -9.25
C PHE A 176 -6.88 9.19 -9.92
N LEU A 177 -6.11 10.26 -9.71
CA LEU A 177 -6.34 11.53 -10.43
C LEU A 177 -6.30 11.32 -11.95
N LEU A 178 -5.29 10.59 -12.44
CA LEU A 178 -5.14 10.29 -13.86
C LEU A 178 -6.26 9.38 -14.38
N VAL A 179 -6.66 8.36 -13.61
CA VAL A 179 -7.86 7.55 -13.93
C VAL A 179 -9.09 8.44 -14.05
N GLY A 180 -9.26 9.41 -13.14
CA GLY A 180 -10.36 10.36 -13.16
C GLY A 180 -10.39 11.20 -14.43
N ILE A 181 -9.23 11.68 -14.90
CA ILE A 181 -9.07 12.41 -16.15
C ILE A 181 -9.47 11.53 -17.34
N VAL A 182 -8.93 10.30 -17.41
CA VAL A 182 -9.27 9.35 -18.48
C VAL A 182 -10.77 9.04 -18.50
N ALA A 183 -11.36 8.75 -17.34
CA ALA A 183 -12.79 8.48 -17.23
C ALA A 183 -13.63 9.67 -17.67
N ALA A 184 -13.23 10.90 -17.30
CA ALA A 184 -13.93 12.11 -17.69
C ALA A 184 -13.87 12.37 -19.21
N LEU A 185 -12.76 12.03 -19.87
CA LEU A 185 -12.58 12.15 -21.32
C LEU A 185 -13.34 11.06 -22.12
N VAL A 186 -13.34 9.82 -21.65
CA VAL A 186 -13.89 8.66 -22.39
C VAL A 186 -15.40 8.51 -22.21
N LEU A 187 -15.93 8.82 -21.01
CA LEU A 187 -17.36 8.66 -20.74
C LEU A 187 -18.17 9.77 -21.43
N PRO A 188 -19.32 9.44 -22.05
CA PRO A 188 -20.12 10.42 -22.77
C PRO A 188 -20.64 11.53 -21.83
N LYS A 189 -20.75 12.76 -22.33
CA LYS A 189 -21.43 13.84 -21.60
C LYS A 189 -22.89 13.42 -21.35
N ARG A 190 -23.35 13.50 -20.10
CA ARG A 190 -24.78 13.33 -19.80
C ARG A 190 -25.43 14.70 -19.94
N THR A 191 -26.36 14.84 -20.87
CA THR A 191 -27.22 16.03 -20.97
C THR A 191 -28.04 16.11 -19.67
N PRO A 192 -28.19 17.29 -19.04
CA PRO A 192 -29.12 17.45 -17.92
C PRO A 192 -30.51 17.00 -18.39
N ALA A 193 -31.21 16.21 -17.57
CA ALA A 193 -32.64 16.02 -17.77
C ALA A 193 -33.30 17.39 -17.56
N ILE A 194 -34.01 17.87 -18.57
CA ILE A 194 -34.81 19.09 -18.55
C ILE A 194 -36.01 18.87 -17.63
#